data_AF-A0A1H1V5S1-F1
#
_entry.id   AF-A0A1H1V5S1-F1
#
_cell.length_a   1.000
_cell.length_b   1.000
_cell.length_c   1.000
_cell.angle_alpha   90.00
_cell.angle_beta   90.00
_cell.angle_gamma   90.00
#
_symmetry.space_group_name_H-M   'P 1'
#
loop_
_entity.id
_entity.type
_entity.pdbx_description
1 polymer ?
#
loop_
_entity_poly.entity_id
_entity_poly.type
_entity_poly.pdbx_seq_one_letter_code
_entity_poly.pdbx_strand_id
1 'polypeptide(L)'
;MRPFLINLFFFILFGLVAYIIAVLLFGDILMRRTNANIMYEPESGFNEFRFSEANKIKDLDVLFIGSSHSYRSFDPRILNEYGLKTFNLGTSSQTHIQTNYILNEYLNKLNPKLVVYEVYPVTFMSEGVESTLNLLSSRDNIDLSLVKMSLTSSNLAVYNSFINIISYKILSKAPKNEYPIEEKYISGGYVETLGTNNFDYVKDKTWSPKKGQLSAFESNLSLIKSHNIPVILVEAPYTYNFTNRTDIDRYFKDKGEFYNFNEKSVFKNKYYFKDYHHLNKRGASLLTNTIAPLLKTKIPDNKN
;
A
#
# COMPACT_ATOMS: atom_id res chain seq x y z
N MET A 1 50.52 8.74 -2.70
CA MET A 1 49.15 8.58 -2.13
C MET A 1 48.15 9.58 -2.70
N ARG A 2 48.41 10.90 -2.70
CA ARG A 2 47.47 11.90 -3.24
C ARG A 2 47.06 11.67 -4.72
N PRO A 3 47.96 11.36 -5.68
CA PRO A 3 47.55 11.09 -7.06
C PRO A 3 46.69 9.85 -7.21
N PHE A 4 46.96 8.81 -6.41
CA PHE A 4 46.16 7.59 -6.38
C PHE A 4 44.73 7.86 -5.88
N LEU A 5 44.57 8.62 -4.80
CA LEU A 5 43.25 8.98 -4.27
C LEU A 5 42.44 9.83 -5.25
N ILE A 6 43.10 10.75 -5.96
CA ILE A 6 42.45 11.57 -7.00
C ILE A 6 42.00 10.68 -8.17
N ASN A 7 42.87 9.80 -8.67
CA ASN A 7 42.54 8.90 -9.76
C ASN A 7 41.43 7.91 -9.35
N LEU A 8 41.45 7.41 -8.12
CA LEU A 8 40.42 6.54 -7.57
C LEU A 8 39.08 7.27 -7.50
N PHE A 9 39.05 8.52 -7.04
CA PHE A 9 37.84 9.34 -7.02
C PHE A 9 37.24 9.50 -8.43
N PHE A 10 38.06 9.88 -9.42
CA PHE A 10 37.58 10.03 -10.79
C PHE A 10 37.15 8.70 -11.42
N PHE A 11 37.83 7.60 -11.10
CA PHE A 11 37.42 6.26 -11.56
C PHE A 11 36.07 5.84 -10.98
N ILE A 12 35.83 6.07 -9.68
CA ILE A 12 34.54 5.80 -9.04
C ILE A 12 33.45 6.67 -9.67
N LEU A 13 33.71 7.96 -9.86
CA LEU A 13 32.76 8.88 -10.49
C LEU A 13 32.42 8.44 -11.92
N PHE A 14 33.43 8.07 -12.72
CA PHE A 14 33.24 7.54 -14.06
C PHE A 14 32.42 6.25 -14.04
N GLY A 15 32.73 5.32 -13.14
CA GLY A 15 31.99 4.07 -12.97
C GLY A 15 30.52 4.29 -12.61
N LEU A 16 30.22 5.25 -11.72
CA LEU A 16 28.85 5.63 -11.35
C LEU A 16 28.09 6.22 -12.55
N VAL A 17 28.71 7.13 -13.30
CA VAL A 17 28.08 7.73 -14.49
C VAL A 17 27.86 6.67 -15.58
N ALA A 18 28.86 5.83 -15.85
CA ALA A 18 28.75 4.75 -16.83
C ALA A 18 27.66 3.74 -16.43
N TYR A 19 27.53 3.44 -15.14
CA TYR A 19 26.47 2.58 -14.62
C TYR A 19 25.08 3.17 -14.85
N ILE A 20 24.88 4.46 -14.50
CA ILE A 20 23.60 5.15 -14.74
C ILE A 20 23.27 5.13 -16.22
N ILE A 21 24.22 5.48 -17.10
CA ILE A 21 24.04 5.44 -18.55
C ILE A 21 23.67 4.02 -19.02
N ALA A 22 24.32 2.98 -18.50
CA ALA A 22 23.98 1.60 -18.85
C ALA A 22 22.55 1.23 -18.42
N VAL A 23 22.11 1.61 -17.21
CA VAL A 23 20.73 1.40 -16.75
C VAL A 23 19.72 2.16 -17.63
N LEU A 24 20.06 3.36 -18.09
CA LEU A 24 19.22 4.15 -18.99
C LEU A 24 19.11 3.53 -20.39
N LEU A 25 20.23 3.07 -20.97
CA LEU A 25 20.27 2.51 -22.32
C LEU A 25 19.69 1.08 -22.39
N PHE A 26 20.00 0.25 -21.40
CA PHE A 26 19.63 -1.16 -21.39
C PHE A 26 18.43 -1.47 -20.49
N GLY A 27 17.92 -0.49 -19.76
CA GLY A 27 16.81 -0.64 -18.83
C GLY A 27 15.58 -1.29 -19.48
N ASP A 28 15.13 -0.76 -20.63
CA ASP A 28 13.97 -1.28 -21.37
C ASP A 28 14.13 -2.76 -21.79
N ILE A 29 15.36 -3.21 -22.04
CA ILE A 29 15.67 -4.60 -22.42
C ILE A 29 15.74 -5.49 -21.18
N LEU A 30 16.37 -5.01 -20.12
CA LEU A 30 16.53 -5.72 -18.85
C LEU A 30 15.17 -5.89 -18.15
N MET A 31 14.32 -4.87 -18.19
CA MET A 31 12.98 -4.82 -17.59
C MET A 31 12.03 -5.90 -18.13
N ARG A 32 12.26 -6.39 -19.36
CA ARG A 32 11.44 -7.45 -19.98
C ARG A 32 11.83 -8.86 -19.53
N ARG A 33 12.88 -9.02 -18.72
CA ARG A 33 13.33 -10.33 -18.22
C ARG A 33 12.82 -10.54 -16.80
N THR A 34 12.05 -11.61 -16.60
CA THR A 34 11.66 -12.10 -15.28
C THR A 34 12.93 -12.45 -14.50
N ASN A 35 13.15 -11.84 -13.33
CA ASN A 35 14.39 -11.85 -12.51
C ASN A 35 15.44 -10.77 -12.80
N ALA A 36 15.12 -9.71 -13.56
CA ALA A 36 16.04 -8.58 -13.68
C ALA A 36 16.10 -7.72 -12.41
N ASN A 37 17.27 -7.11 -12.17
CA ASN A 37 17.44 -6.05 -11.17
C ASN A 37 16.73 -4.74 -11.56
N ILE A 38 15.79 -4.77 -12.51
CA ILE A 38 14.93 -3.67 -12.93
C ILE A 38 13.54 -4.28 -13.03
N MET A 39 12.69 -3.93 -12.08
CA MET A 39 11.30 -4.34 -12.02
C MET A 39 10.42 -3.16 -12.40
N TYR A 40 9.50 -3.37 -13.32
CA TYR A 40 8.52 -2.35 -13.68
C TYR A 40 7.14 -2.96 -13.63
N GLU A 41 6.32 -2.38 -12.75
CA GLU A 41 4.89 -2.59 -12.73
C GLU A 41 4.27 -1.32 -13.34
N PRO A 42 3.85 -1.36 -14.63
CA PRO A 42 3.29 -0.22 -15.37
C PRO A 42 1.91 0.20 -14.85
N GLU A 43 1.68 0.25 -13.53
CA GLU A 43 0.41 0.63 -12.90
C GLU A 43 -0.63 -0.50 -12.75
N SER A 44 -0.24 -1.57 -12.07
CA SER A 44 -1.18 -2.53 -11.49
C SER A 44 -1.77 -1.99 -10.17
N GLY A 45 -2.86 -1.21 -10.23
CA GLY A 45 -3.59 -0.85 -9.01
C GLY A 45 -4.41 0.45 -9.01
N PHE A 46 -4.55 1.13 -10.16
CA PHE A 46 -5.37 2.35 -10.29
C PHE A 46 -4.91 3.52 -9.40
N ASN A 47 -3.62 3.56 -9.05
CA ASN A 47 -3.06 4.59 -8.17
C ASN A 47 -3.15 6.00 -8.77
N GLU A 48 -3.01 6.14 -10.09
CA GLU A 48 -3.17 7.44 -10.78
C GLU A 48 -4.53 8.07 -10.48
N PHE A 49 -5.62 7.30 -10.61
CA PHE A 49 -6.98 7.75 -10.32
C PHE A 49 -7.13 8.06 -8.83
N ARG A 50 -6.63 7.18 -7.96
CA ARG A 50 -6.70 7.34 -6.50
C ARG A 50 -6.02 8.62 -6.02
N PHE A 51 -4.78 8.89 -6.45
CA PHE A 51 -4.07 10.09 -6.03
C PHE A 51 -4.63 11.36 -6.67
N SER A 52 -5.11 11.29 -7.92
CA SER A 52 -5.81 12.39 -8.57
C SER A 52 -7.11 12.76 -7.84
N GLU A 53 -7.89 11.78 -7.38
CA GLU A 53 -9.09 12.00 -6.57
C GLU A 53 -8.77 12.50 -5.16
N ALA A 54 -7.80 11.86 -4.49
CA ALA A 54 -7.32 12.30 -3.17
C ALA A 54 -6.89 13.77 -3.17
N ASN A 55 -6.45 14.27 -4.33
CA ASN A 55 -6.06 15.65 -4.49
C ASN A 55 -7.22 16.67 -4.52
N LYS A 56 -8.46 16.21 -4.74
CA LYS A 56 -9.65 17.04 -4.97
C LYS A 56 -10.68 16.93 -3.84
N ILE A 57 -10.45 16.04 -2.89
CA ILE A 57 -11.35 15.79 -1.76
C ILE A 57 -10.71 16.27 -0.45
N LYS A 58 -11.56 16.48 0.55
CA LYS A 58 -11.21 16.91 1.92
C LYS A 58 -12.36 16.59 2.86
N ASP A 59 -12.16 16.77 4.16
CA ASP A 59 -13.18 16.64 5.21
C ASP A 59 -13.93 15.30 5.12
N LEU A 60 -13.19 14.21 5.38
CA LEU A 60 -13.71 12.84 5.37
C LEU A 60 -14.26 12.45 6.75
N ASP A 61 -15.30 11.63 6.77
CA ASP A 61 -15.71 10.95 8.01
C ASP A 61 -14.74 9.82 8.34
N VAL A 62 -14.33 9.04 7.33
CA VAL A 62 -13.40 7.92 7.49
C VAL A 62 -12.36 7.88 6.37
N LEU A 63 -11.08 7.84 6.75
CA LEU A 63 -9.98 7.51 5.86
C LEU A 63 -9.57 6.05 6.07
N PHE A 64 -9.63 5.24 5.02
CA PHE A 64 -9.04 3.90 5.01
C PHE A 64 -7.62 3.97 4.48
N ILE A 65 -6.69 3.29 5.13
CA ILE A 65 -5.30 3.20 4.70
C ILE A 65 -4.73 1.82 4.97
N GLY A 66 -3.89 1.33 4.07
CA GLY A 66 -3.27 0.01 4.18
C GLY A 66 -2.99 -0.62 2.81
N SER A 67 -2.96 -1.94 2.73
CA SER A 67 -2.53 -2.65 1.53
C SER A 67 -3.66 -2.85 0.52
N SER A 68 -3.50 -3.81 -0.39
CA SER A 68 -4.60 -4.33 -1.21
C SER A 68 -5.76 -4.88 -0.40
N HIS A 69 -5.48 -5.33 0.83
CA HIS A 69 -6.52 -5.71 1.79
C HIS A 69 -7.35 -4.51 2.28
N SER A 70 -6.88 -3.27 2.11
CA SER A 70 -7.70 -2.08 2.34
C SER A 70 -8.56 -1.78 1.12
N TYR A 71 -7.94 -1.48 -0.03
CA TYR A 71 -8.66 -0.94 -1.18
C TYR A 71 -9.57 -1.95 -1.88
N ARG A 72 -9.45 -3.25 -1.56
CA ARG A 72 -10.36 -4.31 -2.07
C ARG A 72 -11.42 -4.73 -1.07
N SER A 73 -11.42 -4.17 0.14
CA SER A 73 -12.29 -4.62 1.23
C SER A 73 -13.40 -3.63 1.58
N PHE A 74 -13.12 -2.33 1.46
CA PHE A 74 -14.03 -1.28 1.92
C PHE A 74 -14.63 -0.53 0.74
N ASP A 75 -15.92 -0.78 0.47
CA ASP A 75 -16.65 -0.21 -0.67
C ASP A 75 -17.28 1.16 -0.29
N PRO A 76 -16.81 2.27 -0.89
CA PRO A 76 -17.30 3.61 -0.56
C PRO A 76 -18.77 3.82 -0.92
N ARG A 77 -19.32 3.06 -1.88
CA ARG A 77 -20.74 3.17 -2.27
C ARG A 77 -21.64 2.71 -1.12
N ILE A 78 -21.28 1.57 -0.51
CA ILE A 78 -22.01 1.04 0.64
C ILE A 78 -21.82 1.97 1.83
N LEU A 79 -20.60 2.44 2.11
CA LEU A 79 -20.35 3.37 3.22
C LEU A 79 -21.16 4.67 3.07
N ASN A 80 -21.34 5.15 1.84
CA ASN A 80 -22.18 6.31 1.54
C ASN A 80 -23.68 6.05 1.86
N GLU A 81 -24.19 4.83 1.67
CA GLU A 81 -25.55 4.46 2.10
C GLU A 81 -25.72 4.53 3.63
N TYR A 82 -24.64 4.36 4.40
CA TYR A 82 -24.63 4.57 5.86
C TYR A 82 -24.44 6.04 6.28
N GLY A 83 -24.33 6.94 5.30
CA GLY A 83 -24.10 8.37 5.50
C GLY A 83 -22.65 8.72 5.83
N LEU A 84 -21.69 7.89 5.43
CA LEU A 84 -20.26 8.11 5.68
C LEU A 84 -19.55 8.58 4.41
N LYS A 85 -18.96 9.78 4.47
CA LYS A 85 -18.05 10.25 3.42
C LYS A 85 -16.67 9.64 3.64
N THR A 86 -16.27 8.75 2.75
CA THR A 86 -15.06 7.94 2.93
C THR A 86 -14.12 8.00 1.74
N PHE A 87 -12.85 7.71 1.99
CA PHE A 87 -11.86 7.51 0.94
C PHE A 87 -10.86 6.43 1.34
N ASN A 88 -10.40 5.65 0.36
CA ASN A 88 -9.42 4.59 0.56
C ASN A 88 -8.09 4.93 -0.11
N LEU A 89 -7.09 5.26 0.71
CA LEU A 89 -5.71 5.50 0.29
C LEU A 89 -4.85 4.24 0.26
N GLY A 90 -5.45 3.06 0.35
CA GLY A 90 -4.69 1.82 0.26
C GLY A 90 -4.15 1.57 -1.15
N THR A 91 -2.96 0.94 -1.22
CA THR A 91 -2.28 0.61 -2.47
C THR A 91 -1.73 -0.82 -2.45
N SER A 92 -1.35 -1.37 -3.61
CA SER A 92 -0.86 -2.76 -3.71
C SER A 92 0.40 -2.94 -2.85
N SER A 93 0.39 -4.00 -2.04
CA SER A 93 1.47 -4.35 -1.11
C SER A 93 1.96 -3.21 -0.21
N GLN A 94 1.10 -2.21 0.08
CA GLN A 94 1.46 -1.04 0.88
C GLN A 94 2.01 -1.44 2.24
N THR A 95 3.30 -1.18 2.46
CA THR A 95 3.92 -1.42 3.76
C THR A 95 3.77 -0.22 4.68
N HIS A 96 4.19 -0.35 5.93
CA HIS A 96 4.08 0.73 6.91
C HIS A 96 5.04 1.88 6.59
N ILE A 97 6.16 1.61 5.94
CA ILE A 97 7.06 2.64 5.42
C ILE A 97 6.37 3.47 4.33
N GLN A 98 5.73 2.84 3.35
CA GLN A 98 4.98 3.57 2.31
C GLN A 98 3.74 4.26 2.87
N THR A 99 3.09 3.66 3.88
CA THR A 99 1.99 4.30 4.58
C THR A 99 2.44 5.60 5.28
N ASN A 100 3.66 5.63 5.84
CA ASN A 100 4.22 6.84 6.44
C ASN A 100 4.31 7.99 5.42
N TYR A 101 4.85 7.70 4.24
CA TYR A 101 4.94 8.66 3.15
C TYR A 101 3.55 9.19 2.74
N ILE A 102 2.58 8.28 2.53
CA ILE A 102 1.21 8.64 2.14
C ILE A 102 0.51 9.48 3.22
N LEU A 103 0.66 9.13 4.50
CA LEU A 103 0.06 9.90 5.60
C LEU A 103 0.63 11.31 5.70
N ASN A 104 1.95 11.48 5.58
CA ASN A 104 2.57 12.81 5.63
C ASN A 104 2.06 13.72 4.51
N GLU A 105 1.72 13.17 3.35
CA GLU A 105 1.22 13.94 2.23
C GLU A 105 -0.28 14.27 2.33
N TYR A 106 -1.08 13.29 2.75
CA TYR A 106 -2.54 13.39 2.60
C TYR A 106 -3.32 13.55 3.90
N LEU A 107 -2.78 13.20 5.07
CA LEU A 107 -3.57 13.18 6.31
C LEU A 107 -4.21 14.55 6.62
N ASN A 108 -3.40 15.62 6.57
CA ASN A 108 -3.88 16.99 6.80
C ASN A 108 -4.83 17.48 5.71
N LYS A 109 -4.52 17.15 4.45
CA LYS A 109 -5.32 17.57 3.31
C LYS A 109 -6.72 16.95 3.33
N LEU A 110 -6.78 15.65 3.65
CA LEU A 110 -8.01 14.88 3.69
C LEU A 110 -8.83 15.16 4.94
N ASN A 111 -8.19 15.63 6.03
CA ASN A 111 -8.82 16.02 7.29
C ASN A 111 -9.89 15.00 7.77
N PRO A 112 -9.52 13.73 7.99
CA PRO A 112 -10.49 12.70 8.36
C PRO A 112 -10.85 12.77 9.85
N LYS A 113 -12.11 12.47 10.19
CA LYS A 113 -12.56 12.33 11.58
C LYS A 113 -12.16 11.00 12.22
N LEU A 114 -11.88 9.98 11.41
CA LEU A 114 -11.45 8.64 11.84
C LEU A 114 -10.50 8.06 10.80
N VAL A 115 -9.42 7.40 11.25
CA VAL A 115 -8.59 6.56 10.40
C VAL A 115 -8.86 5.08 10.69
N VAL A 116 -9.18 4.32 9.64
CA VAL A 116 -9.16 2.86 9.67
C VAL A 116 -7.84 2.40 9.06
N TYR A 117 -6.95 1.91 9.93
CA TYR A 117 -5.66 1.38 9.51
C TYR A 117 -5.80 -0.13 9.30
N GLU A 118 -5.80 -0.55 8.05
CA GLU A 118 -5.80 -1.96 7.67
C GLU A 118 -4.41 -2.59 7.94
N VAL A 119 -4.40 -3.66 8.74
CA VAL A 119 -3.18 -4.30 9.27
C VAL A 119 -3.05 -5.76 8.82
N TYR A 120 -2.63 -5.96 7.58
CA TYR A 120 -2.31 -7.30 7.06
C TYR A 120 -0.92 -7.77 7.53
N PRO A 121 -0.77 -8.89 8.27
CA PRO A 121 0.52 -9.27 8.87
C PRO A 121 1.67 -9.49 7.88
N VAL A 122 1.37 -9.81 6.61
CA VAL A 122 2.40 -10.00 5.57
C VAL A 122 3.11 -8.68 5.22
N THR A 123 2.45 -7.53 5.31
CA THR A 123 3.08 -6.24 4.99
C THR A 123 4.19 -5.90 6.00
N PHE A 124 4.08 -6.36 7.23
CA PHE A 124 5.13 -6.25 8.25
C PHE A 124 6.37 -7.10 7.95
N MET A 125 6.23 -8.15 7.12
CA MET A 125 7.33 -9.03 6.71
C MET A 125 7.93 -8.61 5.36
N SER A 126 7.36 -7.61 4.69
CA SER A 126 7.76 -7.19 3.35
C SER A 126 8.90 -6.17 3.35
N GLU A 127 9.76 -6.25 2.33
CA GLU A 127 10.77 -5.21 2.00
C GLU A 127 10.14 -3.97 1.33
N GLY A 128 8.87 -4.05 0.92
CA GLY A 128 8.16 -2.93 0.30
C GLY A 128 8.63 -2.58 -1.11
N VAL A 129 9.32 -3.48 -1.81
CA VAL A 129 9.78 -3.27 -3.20
C VAL A 129 8.60 -2.97 -4.12
N GLU A 130 7.62 -3.86 -4.21
CA GLU A 130 6.42 -3.70 -5.05
C GLU A 130 5.71 -2.37 -4.77
N SER A 131 5.45 -2.06 -3.49
CA SER A 131 4.77 -0.82 -3.11
C SER A 131 5.58 0.43 -3.46
N THR A 132 6.92 0.38 -3.29
CA THR A 132 7.80 1.48 -3.69
C THR A 132 7.74 1.70 -5.19
N LEU A 133 7.82 0.64 -5.99
CA LEU A 133 7.78 0.73 -7.44
C LEU A 133 6.42 1.26 -7.94
N ASN A 134 5.32 0.78 -7.37
CA ASN A 134 3.97 1.27 -7.68
C ASN A 134 3.79 2.75 -7.33
N LEU A 135 4.36 3.24 -6.24
CA LEU A 135 4.34 4.66 -5.93
C LEU A 135 5.23 5.46 -6.89
N LEU A 136 6.42 4.97 -7.22
CA LEU A 136 7.29 5.66 -8.17
C LEU A 136 6.68 5.79 -9.57
N SER A 137 6.00 4.75 -10.05
CA SER A 137 5.40 4.75 -11.39
C SER A 137 4.16 5.64 -11.47
N SER A 138 3.30 5.61 -10.44
CA SER A 138 1.97 6.26 -10.46
C SER A 138 1.94 7.75 -10.05
N ARG A 139 3.08 8.33 -9.66
CA ARG A 139 3.15 9.74 -9.24
C ARG A 139 3.53 10.62 -10.40
N ASP A 140 2.83 11.73 -10.62
CA ASP A 140 3.17 12.69 -11.67
C ASP A 140 4.60 13.22 -11.48
N ASN A 141 4.89 13.68 -10.26
CA ASN A 141 6.16 14.29 -9.86
C ASN A 141 6.90 13.43 -8.84
N ILE A 142 8.22 13.33 -8.99
CA ILE A 142 9.10 12.68 -8.02
C ILE A 142 9.64 13.76 -7.09
N ASP A 143 9.06 13.88 -5.90
CA ASP A 143 9.51 14.81 -4.87
C ASP A 143 10.59 14.19 -3.95
N LEU A 144 11.24 15.03 -3.15
CA LEU A 144 12.30 14.61 -2.24
C LEU A 144 11.82 13.59 -1.18
N SER A 145 10.56 13.67 -0.74
CA SER A 145 9.99 12.70 0.20
C SER A 145 9.85 11.31 -0.41
N LEU A 146 9.42 11.21 -1.66
CA LEU A 146 9.32 9.96 -2.40
C LEU A 146 10.72 9.37 -2.66
N VAL A 147 11.72 10.21 -2.96
CA VAL A 147 13.11 9.78 -3.06
C VAL A 147 13.62 9.24 -1.72
N LYS A 148 13.45 9.99 -0.63
CA LYS A 148 13.86 9.56 0.71
C LYS A 148 13.21 8.24 1.11
N MET A 149 11.91 8.09 0.85
CA MET A 149 11.18 6.84 1.09
C MET A 149 11.78 5.70 0.27
N SER A 150 12.05 5.90 -1.02
CA SER A 150 12.62 4.86 -1.89
C SER A 150 14.02 4.43 -1.44
N LEU A 151 14.81 5.36 -0.90
CA LEU A 151 16.15 5.10 -0.36
C LEU A 151 16.15 4.29 0.95
N THR A 152 15.01 4.15 1.62
CA THR A 152 14.90 3.27 2.81
C THR A 152 14.94 1.78 2.44
N SER A 153 14.62 1.43 1.19
CA SER A 153 14.77 0.07 0.68
C SER A 153 16.26 -0.25 0.51
N SER A 154 16.72 -1.41 0.97
CA SER A 154 18.07 -1.91 0.70
C SER A 154 18.13 -2.75 -0.59
N ASN A 155 17.06 -2.79 -1.38
CA ASN A 155 16.96 -3.63 -2.57
C ASN A 155 17.42 -2.86 -3.82
N LEU A 156 18.45 -3.38 -4.50
CA LEU A 156 19.00 -2.80 -5.72
C LEU A 156 17.97 -2.64 -6.85
N ALA A 157 16.96 -3.51 -6.90
CA ALA A 157 15.88 -3.39 -7.88
C ALA A 157 15.11 -2.08 -7.73
N VAL A 158 14.91 -1.58 -6.51
CA VAL A 158 14.26 -0.28 -6.27
C VAL A 158 15.08 0.85 -6.87
N TYR A 159 16.40 0.85 -6.68
CA TYR A 159 17.26 1.92 -7.19
C TYR A 159 17.34 1.93 -8.71
N ASN A 160 17.47 0.77 -9.35
CA ASN A 160 17.57 0.72 -10.80
C ASN A 160 16.23 1.04 -11.46
N SER A 161 15.13 0.57 -10.88
CA SER A 161 13.79 0.93 -11.33
C SER A 161 13.51 2.42 -11.13
N PHE A 162 14.01 3.03 -10.05
CA PHE A 162 13.92 4.47 -9.85
C PHE A 162 14.60 5.26 -10.97
N ILE A 163 15.85 4.89 -11.32
CA ILE A 163 16.59 5.50 -12.44
C ILE A 163 15.82 5.32 -13.75
N ASN A 164 15.29 4.12 -13.98
CA ASN A 164 14.53 3.81 -15.18
C ASN A 164 13.22 4.63 -15.25
N ILE A 165 12.44 4.71 -14.17
CA ILE A 165 11.19 5.49 -14.12
C ILE A 165 11.44 6.98 -14.38
N ILE A 166 12.50 7.56 -13.80
CA ILE A 166 12.91 8.95 -14.09
C ILE A 166 13.16 9.12 -15.59
N SER A 167 13.86 8.18 -16.21
CA SER A 167 14.16 8.24 -17.64
C SER A 167 12.91 8.21 -18.51
N TYR A 168 11.93 7.35 -18.16
CA TYR A 168 10.65 7.29 -18.86
C TYR A 168 9.90 8.62 -18.77
N LYS A 169 9.88 9.23 -17.58
CA LYS A 169 9.25 10.54 -17.37
C LYS A 169 9.94 11.67 -18.14
N ILE A 170 11.27 11.74 -18.15
CA ILE A 170 12.03 12.75 -18.91
C ILE A 170 11.81 12.58 -20.41
N LEU A 171 11.76 11.34 -20.89
CA LEU A 171 11.57 11.02 -22.31
C LEU A 171 10.10 11.08 -22.76
N SER A 172 9.17 11.49 -21.87
CA SER A 172 7.72 11.49 -22.10
C SER A 172 7.18 10.15 -22.64
N LYS A 173 7.84 9.05 -22.27
CA LYS A 173 7.37 7.69 -22.60
C LYS A 173 6.28 7.34 -21.60
N ALA A 174 5.02 7.37 -22.05
CA ALA A 174 3.91 6.92 -21.22
C ALA A 174 4.04 5.40 -20.95
N PRO A 175 3.86 4.97 -19.69
CA PRO A 175 3.54 3.57 -19.39
C PRO A 175 2.41 3.07 -20.30
N LYS A 176 2.44 1.80 -20.71
CA LYS A 176 1.22 1.14 -21.18
C LYS A 176 0.50 0.62 -19.96
N ASN A 177 -0.54 1.35 -19.52
CA ASN A 177 -1.40 0.90 -18.43
C ASN A 177 -2.26 -0.26 -18.93
N GLU A 178 -2.02 -1.45 -18.40
CA GLU A 178 -2.88 -2.62 -18.62
C GLU A 178 -3.60 -2.96 -17.32
N TYR A 179 -4.91 -2.69 -17.30
CA TYR A 179 -5.76 -2.99 -16.16
C TYR A 179 -6.35 -4.39 -16.29
N PRO A 180 -6.36 -5.21 -15.21
CA PRO A 180 -7.01 -6.51 -15.25
C PRO A 180 -8.49 -6.38 -15.61
N ILE A 181 -8.97 -7.19 -16.56
CA ILE A 181 -10.37 -7.16 -17.05
C ILE A 181 -11.39 -7.37 -15.92
N GLU A 182 -11.02 -8.14 -14.89
CA GLU A 182 -11.87 -8.45 -13.74
C GLU A 182 -11.87 -7.38 -12.64
N GLU A 183 -11.09 -6.30 -12.82
CA GLU A 183 -10.92 -5.25 -11.83
C GLU A 183 -11.43 -3.92 -12.35
N LYS A 184 -12.14 -3.20 -11.48
CA LYS A 184 -12.69 -1.90 -11.79
C LYS A 184 -12.45 -0.93 -10.64
N TYR A 185 -11.80 0.20 -10.94
CA TYR A 185 -11.73 1.30 -10.00
C TYR A 185 -13.11 1.93 -9.80
N ILE A 186 -13.44 2.14 -8.53
CA ILE A 186 -14.64 2.84 -8.06
C ILE A 186 -14.16 4.09 -7.32
N SER A 187 -14.73 5.23 -7.69
CA SER A 187 -14.42 6.51 -7.05
C SER A 187 -14.56 6.41 -5.53
N GLY A 188 -13.60 6.97 -4.80
CA GLY A 188 -13.42 6.71 -3.37
C GLY A 188 -12.27 5.74 -3.05
N GLY A 189 -11.50 5.31 -4.05
CA GLY A 189 -10.26 4.55 -3.87
C GLY A 189 -10.43 3.02 -3.86
N TYR A 190 -11.65 2.50 -3.99
CA TYR A 190 -11.95 1.06 -3.99
C TYR A 190 -11.72 0.42 -5.35
N VAL A 191 -11.23 -0.81 -5.36
CA VAL A 191 -11.13 -1.63 -6.58
C VAL A 191 -12.10 -2.80 -6.44
N GLU A 192 -13.21 -2.70 -7.17
CA GLU A 192 -14.15 -3.80 -7.31
C GLU A 192 -13.46 -4.92 -8.09
N THR A 193 -13.42 -6.10 -7.48
CA THR A 193 -12.82 -7.28 -8.08
C THR A 193 -13.87 -8.36 -8.28
N LEU A 194 -14.05 -8.78 -9.52
CA LEU A 194 -14.97 -9.85 -9.89
C LEU A 194 -14.31 -11.22 -9.80
N GLY A 195 -15.14 -12.26 -9.91
CA GLY A 195 -14.68 -13.63 -9.99
C GLY A 195 -14.45 -14.31 -8.64
N THR A 196 -14.29 -15.63 -8.74
CA THR A 196 -13.77 -16.50 -7.68
C THR A 196 -12.77 -17.40 -8.37
N ASN A 197 -11.49 -17.26 -8.07
CA ASN A 197 -10.53 -18.24 -8.55
C ASN A 197 -10.62 -19.47 -7.67
N ASN A 198 -10.57 -20.66 -8.27
CA ASN A 198 -10.15 -21.82 -7.51
C ASN A 198 -8.68 -21.60 -7.16
N PHE A 199 -8.43 -21.26 -5.91
CA PHE A 199 -7.09 -21.21 -5.35
C PHE A 199 -6.86 -22.45 -4.49
N ASP A 200 -5.66 -22.98 -4.58
CA ASP A 200 -5.24 -24.12 -3.78
C ASP A 200 -5.09 -23.73 -2.30
N TYR A 201 -5.05 -24.75 -1.45
CA TYR A 201 -4.69 -24.58 -0.05
C TYR A 201 -3.32 -23.90 0.06
N VAL A 202 -3.29 -22.81 0.82
CA VAL A 202 -2.04 -22.09 1.12
C VAL A 202 -1.53 -22.54 2.48
N LYS A 203 -0.25 -22.93 2.51
CA LYS A 203 0.43 -23.33 3.73
C LYS A 203 0.38 -22.21 4.78
N ASP A 204 0.16 -22.61 6.02
CA ASP A 204 0.23 -21.73 7.17
C ASP A 204 1.56 -20.95 7.21
N LYS A 205 1.46 -19.68 7.60
CA LYS A 205 2.59 -18.76 7.67
C LYS A 205 3.02 -18.54 9.12
N THR A 206 4.27 -18.16 9.34
CA THR A 206 4.72 -17.66 10.65
C THR A 206 4.99 -16.19 10.52
N TRP A 207 4.41 -15.37 11.39
CA TRP A 207 4.63 -13.93 11.37
C TRP A 207 5.99 -13.61 12.00
N SER A 208 6.89 -13.08 11.18
CA SER A 208 8.24 -12.66 11.55
C SER A 208 8.46 -11.23 11.05
N PRO A 209 7.91 -10.23 11.74
CA PRO A 209 7.91 -8.85 11.26
C PRO A 209 9.32 -8.25 11.23
N LYS A 210 9.58 -7.41 10.23
CA LYS A 210 10.80 -6.63 10.14
C LYS A 210 10.74 -5.45 11.10
N LYS A 211 11.84 -5.19 11.83
CA LYS A 211 11.94 -4.07 12.78
C LYS A 211 11.56 -2.73 12.16
N GLY A 212 12.04 -2.45 10.95
CA GLY A 212 11.71 -1.21 10.23
C GLY A 212 10.21 -1.04 9.96
N GLN A 213 9.49 -2.12 9.68
CA GLN A 213 8.04 -2.08 9.47
C GLN A 213 7.28 -1.86 10.77
N LEU A 214 7.71 -2.50 11.87
CA LEU A 214 7.14 -2.25 13.21
C LEU A 214 7.33 -0.79 13.62
N SER A 215 8.55 -0.26 13.50
CA SER A 215 8.85 1.14 13.84
C SER A 215 8.08 2.13 12.96
N ALA A 216 7.95 1.86 11.66
CA ALA A 216 7.15 2.69 10.77
C ALA A 216 5.66 2.66 11.14
N PHE A 217 5.12 1.49 11.48
CA PHE A 217 3.73 1.36 11.93
C PHE A 217 3.47 2.17 13.20
N GLU A 218 4.32 2.04 14.22
CA GLU A 218 4.19 2.80 15.47
C GLU A 218 4.32 4.31 15.23
N SER A 219 5.26 4.72 14.38
CA SER A 219 5.40 6.13 13.96
C SER A 219 4.13 6.65 13.27
N ASN A 220 3.51 5.84 12.41
CA ASN A 220 2.25 6.21 11.75
C ASN A 220 1.10 6.39 12.75
N LEU A 221 0.99 5.50 13.74
CA LEU A 221 -0.01 5.65 14.80
C LEU A 221 0.22 6.92 15.62
N SER A 222 1.48 7.23 15.96
CA SER A 222 1.82 8.48 16.64
C SER A 222 1.51 9.71 15.80
N LEU A 223 1.78 9.68 14.49
CA LEU A 223 1.45 10.75 13.56
C LEU A 223 -0.06 10.99 13.48
N ILE A 224 -0.87 9.94 13.39
CA ILE A 224 -2.33 10.08 13.36
C ILE A 224 -2.83 10.66 14.69
N LYS A 225 -2.34 10.14 15.81
CA LYS A 225 -2.71 10.63 17.16
C LYS A 225 -2.28 12.07 17.40
N SER A 226 -1.14 12.52 16.87
CA SER A 226 -0.68 13.92 17.04
C SER A 226 -1.59 14.93 16.33
N HIS A 227 -2.42 14.47 15.40
CA HIS A 227 -3.46 15.29 14.76
C HIS A 227 -4.81 15.21 15.48
N ASN A 228 -4.87 14.58 16.65
CA ASN A 228 -6.10 14.31 17.42
C ASN A 228 -7.14 13.51 16.64
N ILE A 229 -6.69 12.66 15.71
CA ILE A 229 -7.57 11.80 14.91
C ILE A 229 -7.61 10.41 15.57
N PRO A 230 -8.79 9.87 15.93
CA PRO A 230 -8.90 8.51 16.39
C PRO A 230 -8.51 7.52 15.30
N VAL A 231 -7.95 6.39 15.72
CA VAL A 231 -7.53 5.30 14.84
C VAL A 231 -8.03 3.97 15.37
N ILE A 232 -8.60 3.16 14.47
CA ILE A 232 -8.88 1.75 14.72
C ILE A 232 -8.06 0.88 13.77
N LEU A 233 -7.64 -0.27 14.26
CA LEU A 233 -6.90 -1.28 13.50
C LEU A 233 -7.87 -2.33 12.99
N VAL A 234 -7.79 -2.68 11.71
CA VAL A 234 -8.67 -3.67 11.09
C VAL A 234 -7.84 -4.67 10.32
N GLU A 235 -8.02 -5.97 10.57
CA GLU A 235 -7.44 -7.02 9.73
C GLU A 235 -8.55 -7.58 8.83
N ALA A 236 -8.43 -7.36 7.51
CA ALA A 236 -9.35 -7.93 6.54
C ALA A 236 -9.16 -9.46 6.48
N PRO A 237 -10.21 -10.22 6.13
CA PRO A 237 -10.15 -11.66 6.13
C PRO A 237 -9.30 -12.21 4.96
N TYR A 238 -8.64 -13.34 5.21
CA TYR A 238 -7.90 -14.16 4.24
C TYR A 238 -8.07 -15.65 4.59
N THR A 239 -7.61 -16.56 3.72
CA THR A 239 -8.02 -17.99 3.78
C THR A 239 -6.99 -18.94 4.40
N TYR A 240 -5.86 -18.43 4.88
CA TYR A 240 -4.77 -19.21 5.50
C TYR A 240 -4.53 -18.80 6.95
N ASN A 241 -3.79 -19.60 7.72
CA ASN A 241 -3.53 -19.30 9.13
C ASN A 241 -2.12 -18.80 9.38
N PHE A 242 -1.95 -18.12 10.52
CA PHE A 242 -0.65 -17.86 11.11
C PHE A 242 -0.41 -18.80 12.30
N THR A 243 0.74 -19.49 12.29
CA THR A 243 1.12 -20.43 13.36
C THR A 243 1.25 -19.75 14.73
N ASN A 244 1.62 -18.47 14.74
CA ASN A 244 1.76 -17.62 15.93
C ASN A 244 0.65 -16.55 16.03
N ARG A 245 -0.59 -16.93 15.69
CA ARG A 245 -1.74 -16.00 15.68
C ARG A 245 -1.95 -15.25 17.01
N THR A 246 -1.79 -15.93 18.14
CA THR A 246 -1.92 -15.29 19.46
C THR A 246 -0.94 -14.12 19.66
N ASP A 247 0.27 -14.20 19.12
CA ASP A 247 1.25 -13.12 19.25
C ASP A 247 0.89 -11.92 18.37
N ILE A 248 0.34 -12.17 17.19
CA ILE A 248 -0.12 -11.13 16.26
C ILE A 248 -1.30 -10.36 16.87
N ASP A 249 -2.29 -11.08 17.39
CA ASP A 249 -3.46 -10.44 18.00
C ASP A 249 -3.08 -9.67 19.26
N ARG A 250 -2.15 -10.21 20.08
CA ARG A 250 -1.61 -9.50 21.25
C ARG A 250 -0.92 -8.21 20.82
N TYR A 251 -0.08 -8.27 19.79
CA TYR A 251 0.62 -7.10 19.27
C TYR A 251 -0.36 -6.00 18.83
N PHE A 252 -1.37 -6.31 18.02
CA PHE A 252 -2.30 -5.28 17.56
C PHE A 252 -3.20 -4.72 18.66
N LYS A 253 -3.67 -5.57 19.58
CA LYS A 253 -4.48 -5.12 20.74
C LYS A 253 -3.70 -4.19 21.67
N ASP A 254 -2.38 -4.38 21.79
CA ASP A 254 -1.51 -3.47 22.56
C ASP A 254 -1.38 -2.08 21.90
N LYS A 255 -1.47 -1.98 20.57
CA LYS A 255 -1.28 -0.72 19.83
C LYS A 255 -2.55 0.11 19.68
N GLY A 256 -3.72 -0.50 19.79
CA GLY A 256 -4.99 0.20 19.74
C GLY A 256 -6.20 -0.72 19.65
N GLU A 257 -7.34 -0.11 19.41
CA GLU A 257 -8.58 -0.84 19.22
C GLU A 257 -8.52 -1.67 17.93
N PHE A 258 -8.59 -3.00 18.05
CA PHE A 258 -8.30 -3.94 16.97
C PHE A 258 -9.48 -4.86 16.65
N TYR A 259 -9.81 -4.93 15.36
CA TYR A 259 -10.88 -5.76 14.79
C TYR A 259 -10.31 -6.79 13.82
N ASN A 260 -10.27 -8.05 14.23
CA ASN A 260 -9.86 -9.17 13.39
C ASN A 260 -11.07 -9.82 12.71
N PHE A 261 -11.26 -9.61 11.40
CA PHE A 261 -12.37 -10.22 10.67
C PHE A 261 -12.13 -11.69 10.29
N ASN A 262 -10.90 -12.21 10.43
CA ASN A 262 -10.62 -13.64 10.23
C ASN A 262 -11.34 -14.54 11.25
N GLU A 263 -11.71 -14.00 12.43
CA GLU A 263 -12.44 -14.76 13.45
C GLU A 263 -13.93 -14.97 13.10
N LYS A 264 -14.47 -14.23 12.14
CA LYS A 264 -15.88 -14.33 11.75
C LYS A 264 -16.07 -15.54 10.82
N SER A 265 -16.86 -16.51 11.27
CA SER A 265 -17.12 -17.77 10.56
C SER A 265 -17.61 -17.60 9.11
N VAL A 266 -18.32 -16.51 8.81
CA VAL A 266 -18.83 -16.21 7.47
C VAL A 266 -17.71 -16.07 6.43
N PHE A 267 -16.52 -15.60 6.82
CA PHE A 267 -15.37 -15.47 5.92
C PHE A 267 -14.56 -16.76 5.75
N LYS A 268 -15.04 -17.90 6.28
CA LYS A 268 -14.50 -19.22 5.91
C LYS A 268 -15.00 -19.70 4.53
N ASN A 269 -15.99 -19.03 3.97
CA ASN A 269 -16.54 -19.37 2.66
C ASN A 269 -15.70 -18.79 1.52
N LYS A 270 -15.06 -19.66 0.74
CA LYS A 270 -14.20 -19.29 -0.40
C LYS A 270 -14.90 -18.46 -1.48
N TYR A 271 -16.24 -18.49 -1.58
CA TYR A 271 -16.99 -17.71 -2.56
C TYR A 271 -16.94 -16.19 -2.30
N TYR A 272 -16.44 -15.75 -1.14
CA TYR A 272 -16.20 -14.35 -0.83
C TYR A 272 -14.81 -13.86 -1.27
N PHE A 273 -14.00 -14.73 -1.85
CA PHE A 273 -12.61 -14.44 -2.20
C PHE A 273 -12.37 -14.54 -3.70
N LYS A 274 -11.55 -13.62 -4.21
CA LYS A 274 -11.01 -13.68 -5.57
C LYS A 274 -9.86 -14.69 -5.62
N ASP A 275 -8.96 -14.62 -4.66
CA ASP A 275 -7.81 -15.51 -4.48
C ASP A 275 -7.62 -15.84 -3.00
N TYR A 276 -6.53 -16.49 -2.61
CA TYR A 276 -6.36 -16.96 -1.24
C TYR A 276 -6.33 -15.85 -0.16
N HIS A 277 -6.19 -14.57 -0.54
CA HIS A 277 -6.11 -13.48 0.44
C HIS A 277 -6.82 -12.19 0.05
N HIS A 278 -7.40 -12.08 -1.14
CA HIS A 278 -8.19 -10.92 -1.54
C HIS A 278 -9.68 -11.27 -1.60
N LEU A 279 -10.50 -10.41 -0.98
CA LEU A 279 -11.94 -10.45 -1.15
C LEU A 279 -12.32 -10.15 -2.61
N ASN A 280 -13.37 -10.82 -3.09
CA ASN A 280 -14.09 -10.37 -4.28
C ASN A 280 -15.20 -9.38 -3.87
N LYS A 281 -15.93 -8.86 -4.86
CA LYS A 281 -17.06 -7.94 -4.64
C LYS A 281 -18.02 -8.40 -3.54
N ARG A 282 -18.41 -9.68 -3.52
CA ARG A 282 -19.39 -10.20 -2.53
C ARG A 282 -18.81 -10.16 -1.12
N GLY A 283 -17.55 -10.56 -0.98
CA GLY A 283 -16.85 -10.53 0.30
C GLY A 283 -16.63 -9.11 0.81
N ALA A 284 -16.21 -8.20 -0.07
CA ALA A 284 -16.05 -6.78 0.24
C ALA A 284 -17.38 -6.14 0.66
N SER A 285 -18.47 -6.43 -0.04
CA SER A 285 -19.81 -5.95 0.34
C SER A 285 -20.24 -6.45 1.73
N LEU A 286 -19.98 -7.72 2.04
CA LEU A 286 -20.29 -8.29 3.34
C LEU A 286 -19.45 -7.65 4.46
N LEU A 287 -18.15 -7.52 4.26
CA LEU A 287 -17.25 -6.88 5.23
C LEU A 287 -17.63 -5.42 5.45
N THR A 288 -17.88 -4.68 4.37
CA THR A 288 -18.26 -3.26 4.43
C THR A 288 -19.57 -3.07 5.19
N ASN A 289 -20.60 -3.88 4.92
CA ASN A 289 -21.85 -3.84 5.70
C ASN A 289 -21.66 -4.21 7.17
N THR A 290 -20.72 -5.12 7.47
CA THR A 290 -20.44 -5.53 8.85
C THR A 290 -19.76 -4.41 9.63
N ILE A 291 -18.83 -3.68 9.01
CA ILE A 291 -18.04 -2.65 9.70
C ILE A 291 -18.73 -1.28 9.73
N ALA A 292 -19.57 -0.93 8.74
CA ALA A 292 -20.14 0.40 8.63
C ALA A 292 -20.89 0.90 9.89
N PRO A 293 -21.74 0.10 10.56
CA PRO A 293 -22.38 0.51 11.81
C PRO A 293 -21.38 0.81 12.93
N LEU A 294 -20.32 0.01 13.02
CA LEU A 294 -19.25 0.20 14.00
C LEU A 294 -18.53 1.54 13.75
N LEU A 295 -18.18 1.87 12.50
CA LEU A 295 -17.49 3.11 12.18
C LEU A 295 -18.25 4.35 12.67
N LYS A 296 -19.58 4.35 12.56
CA LYS A 296 -20.42 5.45 13.07
C LYS A 296 -20.26 5.69 14.56
N THR A 297 -20.02 4.64 15.35
CA THR A 297 -19.80 4.75 16.80
C THR A 297 -18.40 5.26 17.17
N LYS A 298 -17.48 5.29 16.21
CA LYS A 298 -16.07 5.65 16.40
C LYS A 298 -15.72 7.04 15.88
N ILE A 299 -16.59 7.64 15.09
CA ILE A 299 -16.46 9.03 14.66
C ILE A 299 -16.85 9.92 15.86
N PRO A 300 -15.98 10.85 16.29
CA PRO A 300 -16.33 11.81 17.34
C PRO A 300 -17.55 12.63 16.93
N ASP A 301 -18.48 12.85 17.87
CA ASP A 301 -19.58 13.78 17.65
C ASP A 301 -19.02 15.19 17.50
N ASN A 302 -19.29 15.84 16.36
CA ASN A 302 -18.98 17.27 16.13
C ASN A 302 -19.86 18.21 16.98
N LYS A 303 -20.28 17.80 18.18
CA LYS A 303 -20.97 18.66 19.13
C LYS A 303 -19.93 19.25 20.09
N ASN A 304 -19.25 20.30 19.64
CA ASN A 304 -18.73 21.40 20.46
C ASN A 304 -18.55 22.62 19.56
#